data_AF-A0A0G0DVT4-F1
#
_entry.id   AF-A0A0G0DVT4-F1
#
_cell.length_a   1.000
_cell.length_b   1.000
_cell.length_c   1.000
_cell.angle_alpha   90.00
_cell.angle_beta   90.00
_cell.angle_gamma   90.00
#
_symmetry.space_group_name_H-M   'P 1'
#
loop_
_entity.id
_entity.type
_entity.pdbx_description
1 polymer ?
#
loop_
_entity_poly.entity_id
_entity_poly.type
_entity_poly.pdbx_seq_one_letter_code
_entity_poly.pdbx_strand_id
1 'polypeptide(L)'
;MTEENKQFEVRDLRERNKFVVDDKFLNGYARFLGIYCVGVYNSFCRHANKEQKCWPSIKKVSQELNICRNKVIGSIKYLEFWQIIEKQRIGKMVTNRYFLLDKKQWKPLNEINLKEFSEVHHINFTGLRHKLQEFITSTSIVRKHNSKLTQKKGGLSFKELSDAYKKGERSYKPFFWGDEMRWSQNRWWVIKDGEWLKFDGNESEIEWE
;
A
#
# COMPACT_ATOMS: atom_id res chain seq x y z
N MET A 1 12.68 -6.51 45.06
CA MET A 1 12.99 -6.44 43.61
C MET A 1 13.54 -5.06 43.36
N THR A 2 14.86 -4.94 43.25
CA THR A 2 15.56 -3.67 42.99
C THR A 2 15.39 -3.29 41.53
N GLU A 3 14.72 -2.17 41.27
CA GLU A 3 14.66 -1.55 39.95
C GLU A 3 16.08 -1.17 39.51
N GLU A 4 16.57 -1.82 38.46
CA GLU A 4 17.82 -1.46 37.82
C GLU A 4 17.68 -0.04 37.23
N ASN A 5 18.43 0.91 37.81
CA ASN A 5 18.71 2.22 37.23
C ASN A 5 19.43 2.04 35.89
N LYS A 6 18.68 1.81 34.80
CA LYS A 6 19.22 1.90 33.44
C LYS A 6 19.60 3.36 33.18
N GLN A 7 20.91 3.64 33.16
CA GLN A 7 21.44 4.91 32.67
C GLN A 7 20.90 5.16 31.27
N PHE A 8 20.13 6.24 31.12
CA PHE A 8 19.61 6.70 29.85
C PHE A 8 20.72 7.48 29.13
N GLU A 9 21.36 6.86 28.14
CA GLU A 9 22.27 7.58 27.25
C GLU A 9 21.47 8.41 26.25
N VAL A 10 21.61 9.74 26.36
CA VAL A 10 21.03 10.68 25.41
C VAL A 10 21.74 10.49 24.08
N ARG A 11 21.01 9.94 23.10
CA ARG A 11 21.52 9.71 21.75
C ARG A 11 21.96 11.02 21.08
N ASP A 12 23.22 11.09 20.66
CA ASP A 12 23.73 12.24 19.91
C ASP A 12 23.13 12.30 18.50
N LEU A 13 22.34 13.34 18.23
CA LEU A 13 21.69 13.58 16.95
C LEU A 13 22.63 14.21 15.91
N ARG A 14 23.84 14.61 16.30
CA ARG A 14 24.86 15.21 15.42
C ARG A 14 25.67 14.14 14.67
N GLU A 15 25.67 12.91 15.16
CA GLU A 15 26.27 11.78 14.45
C GLU A 15 25.50 11.51 13.15
N ARG A 16 26.18 11.65 12.00
CA ARG A 16 25.64 11.37 10.65
C ARG A 16 25.45 9.87 10.37
N ASN A 17 25.17 9.09 11.41
CA ASN A 17 24.94 7.65 11.32
C ASN A 17 23.52 7.31 10.85
N LYS A 18 22.63 8.31 10.74
CA LYS A 18 21.22 8.13 10.42
C LYS A 18 20.74 9.20 9.45
N PHE A 19 19.79 8.84 8.61
CA PHE A 19 19.09 9.73 7.69
C PHE A 19 17.60 9.41 7.74
N VAL A 20 16.77 10.37 7.31
CA VAL A 20 15.32 10.24 7.32
C VAL A 20 14.85 9.98 5.90
N VAL A 21 13.87 9.10 5.76
CA VAL A 21 13.22 8.74 4.50
C VAL A 21 11.72 8.89 4.70
N ASP A 22 11.03 9.31 3.66
CA ASP A 22 9.59 9.51 3.71
C ASP A 22 8.80 8.19 3.60
N ASP A 23 7.96 7.91 4.59
CA ASP A 23 7.07 6.74 4.58
C ASP A 23 6.16 6.71 3.34
N LYS A 24 5.72 7.88 2.86
CA LYS A 24 4.93 7.99 1.63
C LYS A 24 5.67 7.42 0.41
N PHE A 25 7.00 7.57 0.37
CA PHE A 25 7.82 7.00 -0.70
C PHE A 25 7.91 5.49 -0.56
N LEU A 26 8.26 5.00 0.63
CA LEU A 26 8.46 3.57 0.90
C LEU A 26 7.18 2.76 0.75
N ASN A 27 6.05 3.28 1.22
CA ASN A 27 4.76 2.58 1.19
C ASN A 27 4.08 2.63 -0.18
N GLY A 28 4.39 3.63 -1.01
CA GLY A 28 3.80 3.80 -2.34
C GLY A 28 4.80 3.56 -3.46
N TYR A 29 5.61 4.58 -3.74
CA TYR A 29 6.45 4.67 -4.93
C TYR A 29 7.52 3.57 -5.03
N ALA A 30 8.08 3.14 -3.90
CA ALA A 30 9.12 2.10 -3.88
C ALA A 30 8.72 0.82 -4.63
N ARG A 31 7.43 0.41 -4.52
CA ARG A 31 6.88 -0.78 -5.20
C ARG A 31 6.87 -0.64 -6.73
N PHE A 32 6.67 0.58 -7.23
CA PHE A 32 6.53 0.87 -8.66
C PHE A 32 7.88 1.18 -9.32
N LEU A 33 8.73 1.95 -8.63
CA LEU A 33 9.99 2.43 -9.17
C LEU A 33 11.13 1.39 -9.10
N GLY A 34 10.97 0.36 -8.26
CA GLY A 34 11.91 -0.74 -8.12
C GLY A 34 13.12 -0.42 -7.24
N ILE A 35 13.87 -1.47 -6.91
CA ILE A 35 14.91 -1.42 -5.86
C ILE A 35 16.05 -0.44 -6.17
N TYR A 36 16.44 -0.31 -7.43
CA TYR A 36 17.48 0.63 -7.84
C TYR A 36 17.08 2.08 -7.59
N CYS A 37 15.82 2.41 -7.86
CA CYS A 37 15.30 3.75 -7.65
C CYS A 37 15.20 4.09 -6.16
N VAL A 38 14.78 3.11 -5.35
CA VAL A 38 14.78 3.21 -3.88
C VAL A 38 16.20 3.45 -3.35
N GLY A 39 17.19 2.69 -3.83
CA GLY A 39 18.58 2.87 -3.43
C GLY A 39 19.11 4.27 -3.77
N VAL A 40 18.82 4.75 -4.98
CA VAL A 40 19.25 6.10 -5.42
C VAL A 40 18.57 7.19 -4.59
N TYR A 41 17.27 7.08 -4.32
CA TYR A 41 16.57 8.01 -3.44
C TYR A 41 17.15 8.01 -2.02
N ASN A 42 17.43 6.84 -1.44
CA ASN A 42 18.05 6.73 -0.13
C ASN A 42 19.46 7.34 -0.09
N SER A 43 20.26 7.17 -1.14
CA SER A 43 21.56 7.85 -1.27
C SER A 43 21.36 9.37 -1.25
N PHE A 44 20.36 9.90 -1.97
CA PHE A 44 20.05 11.33 -1.92
C PHE A 44 19.59 11.80 -0.54
N CYS A 45 18.71 11.07 0.14
CA CYS A 45 18.30 11.37 1.53
C CYS A 45 19.50 11.39 2.49
N ARG A 46 20.48 10.49 2.29
CA ARG A 46 21.71 10.45 3.10
C ARG A 46 22.62 11.65 2.85
N HIS A 47 22.68 12.15 1.61
CA HIS A 47 23.52 13.30 1.23
C HIS A 47 22.79 14.64 1.32
N ALA A 48 21.50 14.65 1.64
CA ALA A 48 20.70 15.86 1.76
C ALA A 48 21.14 16.70 2.96
N ASN A 49 21.29 18.00 2.74
CA ASN A 49 21.50 18.98 3.80
C ASN A 49 20.15 19.37 4.45
N LYS A 50 20.20 20.32 5.40
CA LYS A 50 18.99 20.84 6.08
C LYS A 50 17.96 21.46 5.12
N GLU A 51 18.40 21.92 3.96
CA GLU A 51 17.57 22.54 2.92
C GLU A 51 17.07 21.52 1.89
N GLN A 52 17.21 20.21 2.16
CA GLN A 52 16.83 19.13 1.23
C GLN A 52 17.60 19.15 -0.10
N LYS A 53 18.80 19.75 -0.12
CA LYS A 53 19.69 19.81 -1.29
C LYS A 53 20.79 18.79 -1.16
N CYS A 54 21.12 18.10 -2.25
CA CYS A 54 22.28 17.23 -2.34
C CYS A 54 22.99 17.36 -3.69
N TRP A 55 24.27 17.02 -3.73
CA TRP A 55 25.12 17.09 -4.92
C TRP A 55 26.06 15.88 -5.07
N PRO A 56 25.63 14.64 -4.76
CA PRO A 56 26.45 13.48 -5.03
C PRO A 56 26.61 13.30 -6.54
N SER A 57 27.84 12.99 -6.98
CA SER A 57 28.07 12.67 -8.39
C SER A 57 27.44 11.31 -8.74
N ILE A 58 27.05 11.11 -10.01
CA ILE A 58 26.52 9.82 -10.48
C ILE A 58 27.52 8.69 -10.20
N LYS A 59 28.83 8.95 -10.31
CA LYS A 59 29.88 8.00 -9.97
C LYS A 59 29.86 7.64 -8.48
N LYS A 60 29.69 8.62 -7.60
CA LYS A 60 29.61 8.41 -6.14
C LYS A 60 28.41 7.54 -5.78
N VAL A 61 27.22 7.86 -6.29
CA VAL A 61 26.00 7.06 -6.06
C VAL A 61 26.15 5.63 -6.58
N SER A 62 26.73 5.48 -7.78
CA SER A 62 27.01 4.18 -8.39
C SER A 62 27.94 3.33 -7.53
N GLN A 63 28.99 3.92 -6.95
CA GLN A 63 29.94 3.24 -6.07
C GLN A 63 29.31 2.90 -4.71
N GLU A 64 28.55 3.81 -4.11
CA GLU A 64 27.91 3.60 -2.81
C GLU A 64 26.89 2.46 -2.83
N LEU A 65 26.13 2.35 -3.92
CA LEU A 65 25.08 1.36 -4.07
C LEU A 65 25.54 0.10 -4.80
N ASN A 66 26.78 0.09 -5.31
CA ASN A 66 27.32 -0.96 -6.18
C ASN A 66 26.42 -1.27 -7.38
N ILE A 67 25.99 -0.23 -8.12
CA ILE A 67 25.12 -0.36 -9.29
C ILE A 67 25.68 0.38 -10.50
N CYS A 68 25.37 -0.07 -11.70
CA CYS A 68 25.83 0.55 -12.94
C CYS A 68 25.35 2.00 -13.07
N ARG A 69 26.20 2.88 -13.62
CA ARG A 69 25.88 4.31 -13.85
C ARG A 69 24.58 4.51 -14.64
N ASN A 70 24.31 3.66 -15.64
CA ASN A 70 23.08 3.74 -16.44
C ASN A 70 21.83 3.49 -15.59
N LYS A 71 21.89 2.59 -14.60
CA LYS A 71 20.78 2.36 -13.66
C LYS A 71 20.57 3.55 -12.74
N VAL A 72 21.64 4.21 -12.30
CA VAL A 72 21.54 5.46 -11.54
C VAL A 72 20.86 6.55 -12.38
N ILE A 73 21.31 6.74 -13.62
CA ILE A 73 20.73 7.75 -14.53
C ILE A 73 19.24 7.46 -14.80
N GLY A 74 18.89 6.20 -15.08
CA GLY A 74 17.49 5.79 -15.27
C GLY A 74 16.64 6.06 -14.03
N SER A 75 17.16 5.70 -12.85
CA SER A 75 16.48 5.95 -11.57
C SER A 75 16.26 7.44 -11.30
N ILE A 76 17.25 8.29 -11.61
CA ILE A 76 17.12 9.75 -11.49
C ILE A 76 15.98 10.25 -12.38
N LYS A 77 15.89 9.79 -13.63
CA LYS A 77 14.81 10.17 -14.55
C LYS A 77 13.44 9.74 -14.00
N TYR A 78 13.36 8.55 -13.38
CA TYR A 78 12.11 8.10 -12.76
C TYR A 78 11.72 8.99 -11.58
N LEU A 79 12.64 9.28 -10.66
CA LEU A 79 12.37 10.17 -9.52
C LEU A 79 11.95 11.59 -9.97
N GLU A 80 12.57 12.09 -11.03
CA GLU A 80 12.26 13.39 -11.64
C GLU A 80 10.86 13.38 -12.27
N PHE A 81 10.49 12.34 -13.01
CA PHE A 81 9.15 12.21 -13.60
C PHE A 81 8.03 12.27 -12.54
N TRP A 82 8.23 11.59 -11.41
CA TRP A 82 7.26 11.56 -10.32
C TRP A 82 7.29 12.81 -9.42
N GLN A 83 8.11 13.81 -9.77
CA GLN A 83 8.30 15.04 -9.00
C GLN A 83 8.71 14.76 -7.55
N ILE A 84 9.49 13.70 -7.33
CA ILE A 84 10.06 13.36 -6.01
C ILE A 84 11.36 14.14 -5.81
N ILE A 85 12.10 14.34 -6.91
CA ILE A 85 13.29 15.17 -6.95
C ILE A 85 13.21 16.17 -8.09
N GLU A 86 13.91 17.29 -7.94
CA GLU A 86 14.25 18.19 -9.02
C GLU A 86 15.76 18.15 -9.26
N LYS A 87 16.17 18.14 -10.53
CA LYS A 87 17.57 18.15 -10.92
C LYS A 87 17.92 19.46 -11.60
N GLN A 88 18.90 20.17 -11.03
CA GLN A 88 19.44 21.39 -11.59
C GLN A 88 20.89 21.19 -12.05
N ARG A 89 21.23 21.65 -13.26
CA ARG A 89 22.62 21.70 -13.72
C ARG A 89 23.23 23.06 -13.42
N ILE A 90 24.38 23.09 -12.75
CA ILE A 90 25.05 24.33 -12.37
C ILE A 90 26.48 24.37 -12.87
N GLY A 91 26.85 25.52 -13.44
CA GLY A 91 28.21 25.87 -13.85
C GLY A 91 28.66 25.26 -15.17
N LYS A 92 29.83 25.72 -15.64
CA LYS A 92 30.46 25.25 -16.89
C LYS A 92 30.87 23.78 -16.84
N MET A 93 31.21 23.27 -15.65
CA MET A 93 31.55 21.85 -15.43
C MET A 93 30.32 20.95 -15.18
N VAL A 94 29.10 21.48 -15.40
CA VAL A 94 27.83 20.72 -15.43
C VAL A 94 27.65 19.80 -14.21
N THR A 95 27.86 20.34 -13.02
CA THR A 95 27.60 19.56 -11.79
C THR A 95 26.09 19.54 -11.54
N ASN A 96 25.53 18.35 -11.32
CA ASN A 96 24.11 18.23 -10.98
C ASN A 96 23.92 18.49 -9.49
N ARG A 97 22.98 19.37 -9.15
CA ARG A 97 22.37 19.46 -7.82
C ARG A 97 20.98 18.84 -7.89
N TYR A 98 20.60 18.19 -6.81
CA TYR A 98 19.31 17.55 -6.64
C TYR A 98 18.61 18.15 -5.43
N PHE A 99 17.32 18.41 -5.57
CA PHE A 99 16.46 18.92 -4.52
C PHE A 99 15.41 17.84 -4.24
N LEU A 100 15.26 17.45 -2.98
CA LEU A 100 14.15 16.58 -2.57
C LEU A 100 12.90 17.45 -2.42
N LEU A 101 11.88 17.17 -3.22
CA LEU A 101 10.65 17.97 -3.26
C LEU A 101 9.68 17.55 -2.16
N ASP A 102 8.84 18.48 -1.70
CA ASP A 102 7.82 18.19 -0.70
C ASP A 102 6.79 17.19 -1.26
N LYS A 103 6.28 16.31 -0.38
CA LYS A 103 5.31 15.25 -0.68
C LYS A 103 4.04 15.75 -1.36
N LYS A 104 3.72 17.02 -1.19
CA LYS A 104 2.56 17.70 -1.79
C LYS A 104 2.73 17.92 -3.29
N GLN A 105 3.97 18.02 -3.76
CA GLN A 105 4.30 18.24 -5.17
C GLN A 105 4.43 16.93 -5.97
N TRP A 106 4.48 15.78 -5.29
CA TRP A 106 4.69 14.50 -5.97
C TRP A 106 3.46 14.13 -6.81
N LYS A 107 3.70 13.67 -8.04
CA LYS A 107 2.62 13.16 -8.91
C LYS A 107 1.91 11.99 -8.23
N PRO A 108 0.59 12.00 -8.06
CA PRO A 108 -0.12 10.93 -7.36
C PRO A 108 -0.06 9.61 -8.13
N LEU A 109 -0.01 8.49 -7.41
CA LEU A 109 -0.06 7.15 -7.99
C LEU A 109 -1.49 6.84 -8.43
N ASN A 110 -1.80 7.09 -9.70
CA ASN A 110 -3.08 6.77 -10.33
C ASN A 110 -2.84 6.15 -11.73
N GLU A 111 -3.88 5.59 -12.34
CA GLU A 111 -3.76 4.92 -13.65
C GLU A 111 -3.27 5.88 -14.75
N ILE A 112 -3.67 7.17 -14.71
CA ILE A 112 -3.30 8.18 -15.70
C ILE A 112 -1.79 8.43 -15.69
N ASN A 113 -1.22 8.73 -14.53
CA ASN A 113 0.21 9.01 -14.38
C ASN A 113 1.06 7.75 -14.61
N LEU A 114 0.55 6.56 -14.27
CA LEU A 114 1.22 5.30 -14.59
C LEU A 114 1.25 5.03 -16.09
N LYS A 115 0.18 5.38 -16.81
CA LYS A 115 0.13 5.24 -18.27
C LYS A 115 1.13 6.18 -18.92
N GLU A 116 1.14 7.46 -18.51
CA GLU A 116 2.13 8.45 -18.94
C GLU A 116 3.57 7.97 -18.67
N PHE A 117 3.84 7.47 -17.45
CA PHE A 117 5.15 6.93 -17.08
C PHE A 117 5.56 5.75 -17.97
N SER A 118 4.61 4.87 -18.27
CA SER A 118 4.82 3.70 -19.12
C SER A 118 5.15 4.07 -20.55
N GLU A 119 4.48 5.09 -21.08
CA GLU A 119 4.70 5.62 -22.43
C GLU A 119 6.07 6.30 -22.54
N VAL A 120 6.41 7.19 -21.60
CA VAL A 120 7.67 7.95 -21.60
C VAL A 120 8.90 7.06 -21.45
N HIS A 121 8.79 5.99 -20.65
CA HIS A 121 9.93 5.13 -20.33
C HIS A 121 9.88 3.75 -21.00
N HIS A 122 8.90 3.51 -21.87
CA HIS A 122 8.69 2.24 -22.60
C HIS A 122 8.68 1.02 -21.66
N ILE A 123 7.99 1.15 -20.53
CA ILE A 123 7.82 0.07 -19.54
C ILE A 123 6.51 -0.67 -19.83
N ASN A 124 6.37 -1.91 -19.35
CA ASN A 124 5.13 -2.66 -19.47
C ASN A 124 4.04 -2.12 -18.52
N PHE A 125 3.04 -1.45 -19.09
CA PHE A 125 1.91 -0.87 -18.35
C PHE A 125 1.07 -1.92 -17.62
N THR A 126 0.82 -3.08 -18.23
CA THR A 126 -0.02 -4.15 -17.66
C THR A 126 0.54 -4.64 -16.33
N GLY A 127 1.86 -4.80 -16.25
CA GLY A 127 2.54 -5.18 -15.00
C GLY A 127 2.44 -4.09 -13.92
N LEU A 128 2.52 -2.82 -14.30
CA LEU A 128 2.36 -1.70 -13.36
C LEU A 128 0.91 -1.58 -12.85
N ARG A 129 -0.07 -1.79 -13.73
CA ARG A 129 -1.50 -1.78 -13.38
C ARG A 129 -1.85 -2.88 -12.38
N HIS A 130 -1.33 -4.10 -12.57
CA HIS A 130 -1.55 -5.20 -11.62
C HIS A 130 -1.01 -4.84 -10.22
N LYS A 131 0.22 -4.29 -10.16
CA LYS A 131 0.81 -3.81 -8.89
C LYS A 131 -0.03 -2.71 -8.23
N LEU A 132 -0.62 -1.81 -9.02
CA LEU A 132 -1.51 -0.77 -8.49
C LEU A 132 -2.79 -1.40 -7.91
N GLN A 133 -3.40 -2.33 -8.63
CA GLN A 133 -4.60 -3.00 -8.17
C GLN A 133 -4.34 -3.78 -6.87
N GLU A 134 -3.23 -4.51 -6.79
CA GLU A 134 -2.80 -5.18 -5.56
C GLU A 134 -2.54 -4.18 -4.42
N PHE A 135 -1.95 -3.01 -4.70
CA PHE A 135 -1.74 -1.97 -3.68
C PHE A 135 -3.07 -1.45 -3.13
N ILE A 136 -4.01 -1.13 -4.02
CA ILE A 136 -5.36 -0.70 -3.65
C ILE A 136 -6.06 -1.78 -2.82
N THR A 137 -6.02 -3.04 -3.24
CA THR A 137 -6.71 -4.14 -2.54
C THR A 137 -6.04 -4.57 -1.23
N SER A 138 -4.71 -4.44 -1.12
CA SER A 138 -3.95 -4.79 0.11
C SER A 138 -4.04 -3.74 1.20
N THR A 139 -4.30 -2.48 0.86
CA THR A 139 -4.58 -1.46 1.87
C THR A 139 -5.94 -1.72 2.52
N SER A 140 -5.98 -1.67 3.86
CA SER A 140 -7.13 -2.02 4.71
C SER A 140 -8.41 -1.22 4.43
N ILE A 141 -8.31 -0.12 3.68
CA ILE A 141 -9.43 0.68 3.17
C ILE A 141 -10.34 -0.15 2.26
N VAL A 142 -9.77 -1.03 1.43
CA VAL A 142 -10.55 -1.88 0.52
C VAL A 142 -11.08 -3.13 1.19
N ARG A 143 -10.46 -3.65 2.25
CA ARG A 143 -11.07 -4.76 3.03
C ARG A 143 -12.42 -4.37 3.63
N LYS A 144 -12.55 -3.13 4.15
CA LYS A 144 -13.85 -2.63 4.65
C LYS A 144 -14.86 -2.40 3.52
N HIS A 145 -14.44 -1.89 2.36
CA HIS A 145 -15.35 -1.61 1.25
C HIS A 145 -15.74 -2.87 0.43
N ASN A 146 -14.85 -3.85 0.33
CA ASN A 146 -15.13 -5.11 -0.36
C ASN A 146 -16.01 -6.05 0.47
N SER A 147 -15.97 -6.01 1.81
CA SER A 147 -16.97 -6.71 2.63
C SER A 147 -18.41 -6.28 2.30
N LYS A 148 -18.60 -5.02 1.85
CA LYS A 148 -19.89 -4.49 1.39
C LYS A 148 -20.20 -4.77 -0.10
N LEU A 149 -19.18 -5.03 -0.93
CA LEU A 149 -19.34 -5.25 -2.38
C LEU A 149 -19.42 -6.73 -2.77
N THR A 150 -18.89 -7.66 -1.96
CA THR A 150 -19.12 -9.11 -2.18
C THR A 150 -20.58 -9.52 -1.98
N GLN A 151 -21.42 -8.68 -1.35
CA GLN A 151 -22.88 -8.86 -1.38
C GLN A 151 -23.53 -8.55 -2.75
N LYS A 152 -22.79 -8.03 -3.74
CA LYS A 152 -23.39 -7.45 -4.96
C LYS A 152 -22.98 -8.09 -6.30
N LYS A 153 -22.25 -9.21 -6.29
CA LYS A 153 -21.95 -9.96 -7.52
C LYS A 153 -22.67 -11.31 -7.53
N GLY A 154 -23.87 -11.31 -8.12
CA GLY A 154 -24.44 -12.49 -8.79
C GLY A 154 -25.44 -13.35 -8.01
N GLY A 155 -25.86 -12.96 -6.80
CA GLY A 155 -26.92 -13.63 -6.05
C GLY A 155 -27.88 -12.61 -5.46
N LEU A 156 -29.12 -13.04 -5.20
CA LEU A 156 -30.13 -12.29 -4.45
C LEU A 156 -29.48 -11.59 -3.25
N SER A 157 -29.86 -10.34 -2.99
CA SER A 157 -29.37 -9.61 -1.83
C SER A 157 -29.67 -10.38 -0.54
N PHE A 158 -28.87 -10.15 0.50
CA PHE A 158 -29.05 -10.77 1.81
C PHE A 158 -30.51 -10.75 2.30
N LYS A 159 -31.19 -9.61 2.09
CA LYS A 159 -32.59 -9.43 2.48
C LYS A 159 -33.51 -10.32 1.66
N GLU A 160 -33.28 -10.43 0.36
CA GLU A 160 -34.06 -11.28 -0.54
C GLU A 160 -33.87 -12.77 -0.22
N LEU A 161 -32.66 -13.20 0.15
CA LEU A 161 -32.40 -14.58 0.59
C LEU A 161 -33.11 -14.91 1.90
N SER A 162 -33.00 -14.02 2.91
CA SER A 162 -33.71 -14.17 4.18
C SER A 162 -35.23 -14.23 3.98
N ASP A 163 -35.78 -13.31 3.17
CA ASP A 163 -37.21 -13.25 2.89
C ASP A 163 -37.69 -14.49 2.10
N ALA A 164 -36.93 -14.96 1.12
CA ALA A 164 -37.24 -16.17 0.35
C ALA A 164 -37.24 -17.42 1.23
N TYR A 165 -36.24 -17.57 2.10
CA TYR A 165 -36.14 -18.70 3.03
C TYR A 165 -37.26 -18.71 4.07
N LYS A 166 -37.64 -17.53 4.58
CA LYS A 166 -38.79 -17.37 5.49
C LYS A 166 -40.11 -17.71 4.80
N LYS A 167 -40.22 -17.50 3.48
CA LYS A 167 -41.38 -17.89 2.65
C LYS A 167 -41.38 -19.36 2.26
N GLY A 168 -40.33 -20.12 2.58
CA GLY A 168 -40.25 -21.56 2.35
C GLY A 168 -39.41 -21.99 1.15
N GLU A 169 -38.78 -21.06 0.42
CA GLU A 169 -37.81 -21.41 -0.62
C GLU A 169 -36.52 -21.95 0.02
N ARG A 170 -36.07 -23.13 -0.41
CA ARG A 170 -34.90 -23.83 0.18
C ARG A 170 -33.72 -23.93 -0.78
N SER A 171 -33.68 -23.07 -1.79
CA SER A 171 -32.59 -23.02 -2.78
C SER A 171 -31.24 -22.66 -2.17
N TYR A 172 -31.24 -22.00 -1.00
CA TYR A 172 -30.06 -21.60 -0.24
C TYR A 172 -30.22 -21.99 1.22
N LYS A 173 -29.12 -22.38 1.86
CA LYS A 173 -29.08 -22.79 3.27
C LYS A 173 -28.36 -21.71 4.09
N PRO A 174 -28.96 -21.23 5.18
CA PRO A 174 -28.32 -20.28 6.07
C PRO A 174 -27.41 -20.99 7.08
N PHE A 175 -26.30 -20.34 7.43
CA PHE A 175 -25.30 -20.82 8.38
C PHE A 175 -24.87 -19.70 9.32
N PHE A 176 -24.35 -20.06 10.49
CA PHE A 176 -23.65 -19.14 11.39
C PHE A 176 -22.41 -19.83 11.94
N TRP A 177 -21.23 -19.28 11.62
CA TRP A 177 -19.93 -19.87 11.98
C TRP A 177 -19.77 -21.35 11.55
N GLY A 178 -20.35 -21.70 10.40
CA GLY A 178 -20.31 -23.06 9.85
C GLY A 178 -21.41 -24.01 10.36
N ASP A 179 -22.22 -23.61 11.34
CA ASP A 179 -23.35 -24.41 11.83
C ASP A 179 -24.65 -24.07 11.05
N GLU A 180 -25.42 -25.09 10.63
CA GLU A 180 -26.66 -24.89 9.86
C GLU A 180 -27.71 -24.15 10.69
N MET A 181 -28.39 -23.18 10.07
CA MET A 181 -29.48 -22.43 10.70
C MET A 181 -30.83 -22.78 10.12
N ARG A 182 -31.89 -22.60 10.93
CA ARG A 182 -33.29 -22.70 10.49
C ARG A 182 -34.17 -21.61 11.06
N TRP A 183 -35.15 -21.21 10.24
CA TRP A 183 -36.20 -20.29 10.64
C TRP A 183 -37.41 -21.09 11.13
N SER A 184 -37.81 -20.89 12.39
CA SER A 184 -38.98 -21.52 13.00
C SER A 184 -39.52 -20.65 14.11
N GLN A 185 -40.85 -20.67 14.33
CA GLN A 185 -41.52 -19.86 15.35
C GLN A 185 -41.15 -18.37 15.29
N ASN A 186 -41.04 -17.84 14.06
CA ASN A 186 -40.69 -16.45 13.80
C ASN A 186 -39.30 -16.03 14.35
N ARG A 187 -38.36 -17.00 14.46
CA ARG A 187 -36.99 -16.80 14.96
C ARG A 187 -36.00 -17.70 14.24
N TRP A 188 -34.72 -17.30 14.29
CA TRP A 188 -33.59 -18.09 13.82
C TRP A 188 -33.06 -19.02 14.91
N TRP A 189 -32.72 -20.23 14.52
CA TRP A 189 -32.14 -21.27 15.36
C TRP A 189 -30.87 -21.80 14.70
N VAL A 190 -29.81 -22.00 15.47
CA VAL A 190 -28.58 -22.67 15.05
C VAL A 190 -28.68 -24.13 15.47
N ILE A 191 -28.42 -25.05 14.55
CA ILE A 191 -28.39 -26.49 14.81
C ILE A 191 -26.94 -26.88 15.06
N LYS A 192 -26.62 -27.16 16.32
CA LYS A 192 -25.27 -27.58 16.72
C LYS A 192 -25.37 -28.92 17.41
N ASP A 193 -24.66 -29.92 16.89
CA ASP A 193 -24.64 -31.28 17.42
C ASP A 193 -26.06 -31.91 17.60
N GLY A 194 -27.03 -31.48 16.77
CA GLY A 194 -28.43 -31.94 16.83
C GLY A 194 -29.33 -31.15 17.78
N GLU A 195 -28.78 -30.21 18.56
CA GLU A 195 -29.54 -29.32 19.44
C GLU A 195 -29.90 -28.01 18.74
N TRP A 196 -31.08 -27.47 19.07
CA TRP A 196 -31.57 -26.21 18.54
C TRP A 196 -31.27 -25.08 19.51
N LEU A 197 -30.26 -24.27 19.17
CA LEU A 197 -29.86 -23.11 19.97
C LEU A 197 -30.49 -21.85 19.40
N LYS A 198 -31.11 -21.04 20.25
CA LYS A 198 -31.71 -19.76 19.83
C LYS A 198 -30.59 -18.82 19.35
N PHE A 199 -30.73 -18.28 18.14
CA PHE A 199 -29.84 -17.23 17.64
C PHE A 199 -30.26 -15.87 18.22
N ASP A 200 -29.32 -15.15 18.82
CA ASP A 200 -29.52 -13.82 19.41
C ASP A 200 -28.72 -12.72 18.69
N GLY A 201 -28.03 -13.08 17.60
CA GLY A 201 -27.25 -12.16 16.78
C GLY A 201 -28.08 -11.40 15.74
N ASN A 202 -27.42 -10.58 14.94
CA ASN A 202 -28.07 -9.84 13.86
C ASN A 202 -28.24 -10.72 12.62
N GLU A 203 -29.34 -10.57 11.89
CA GLU A 203 -29.54 -11.34 10.65
C GLU A 203 -28.39 -11.11 9.65
N SER A 204 -27.81 -9.92 9.60
CA SER A 204 -26.68 -9.60 8.71
C SER A 204 -25.41 -10.43 8.96
N GLU A 205 -25.34 -11.17 10.08
CA GLU A 205 -24.25 -12.08 10.43
C GLU A 205 -24.49 -13.51 9.90
N ILE A 206 -25.65 -13.78 9.31
CA ILE A 206 -26.00 -15.07 8.72
C ILE A 206 -25.30 -15.23 7.36
N GLU A 207 -24.58 -16.33 7.22
CA GLU A 207 -23.89 -16.77 6.01
C GLU A 207 -24.84 -17.64 5.16
N TRP A 208 -24.70 -17.66 3.84
CA TRP A 208 -25.61 -18.40 2.94
C TRP A 208 -24.80 -19.21 1.91
N GLU A 209 -25.15 -20.48 1.73
CA GLU A 209 -24.62 -21.38 0.69
C GLU A 209 -25.72 -21.99 -0.19
#